data_AF-A0A7S6MKS3-F1
#
_entry.id   AF-A0A7S6MKS3-F1
#
_cell.length_a   1.000
_cell.length_b   1.000
_cell.length_c   1.000
_cell.angle_alpha   90.00
_cell.angle_beta   90.00
_cell.angle_gamma   90.00
#
_symmetry.space_group_name_H-M   'P 1'
#
loop_
_entity.id
_entity.type
_entity.pdbx_description
1 polymer ?
#
loop_
_entity_poly.entity_id
_entity_poly.type
_entity_poly.pdbx_seq_one_letter_code
_entity_poly.pdbx_strand_id
1 'polypeptide(L)' 'MYVCICKGVTESALREAVHQGAGRMRDLKASLGVTEQCGLCACHAKEVLDQTLLQKSQVQNFVSQSACMCETAI' A
#
# COMPACT_ATOMS: atom_id res chain seq x y z
N MET A 1 8.51 2.13 -10.99
CA MET A 1 8.03 2.90 -12.17
C MET A 1 7.27 4.14 -11.71
N TYR A 2 7.16 5.19 -12.54
CA TYR A 2 6.25 6.32 -12.26
C TYR A 2 4.80 5.95 -12.55
N VAL A 3 3.93 6.22 -11.58
CA VAL A 3 2.47 6.00 -11.70
C VAL A 3 1.76 7.32 -11.98
N CYS A 4 2.18 8.43 -11.36
CA CYS A 4 1.64 9.76 -11.64
C CYS A 4 2.73 10.72 -12.12
N ILE A 5 2.68 11.10 -13.40
CA ILE A 5 3.64 12.05 -13.98
C ILE A 5 3.42 13.47 -13.45
N CYS A 6 2.17 13.90 -13.31
CA CYS A 6 1.81 15.24 -12.83
C CYS A 6 2.42 15.60 -11.47
N LYS A 7 2.57 14.60 -10.60
CA LYS A 7 3.05 14.77 -9.22
C LYS A 7 4.37 14.05 -8.94
N GLY A 8 4.98 13.43 -9.96
CA GLY A 8 6.21 12.64 -9.80
C GLY A 8 6.08 11.45 -8.85
N VAL A 9 4.91 10.81 -8.78
CA VAL A 9 4.67 9.70 -7.83
C VAL A 9 5.06 8.37 -8.46
N THR A 10 5.87 7.59 -7.74
CA THR A 10 6.30 6.26 -8.15
C THR A 10 5.44 5.17 -7.53
N GLU A 11 5.51 3.97 -8.10
CA GLU A 11 4.88 2.77 -7.53
C GLU A 11 5.40 2.48 -6.11
N SER A 12 6.70 2.68 -5.87
CA SER A 12 7.30 2.50 -4.54
C SER A 12 6.69 3.45 -3.51
N ALA A 13 6.48 4.72 -3.88
CA ALA A 13 5.84 5.70 -3.00
C ALA A 13 4.39 5.31 -2.66
N LEU A 14 3.64 4.76 -3.63
CA LEU A 14 2.30 4.22 -3.37
C LEU A 14 2.34 3.05 -2.38
N ARG A 15 3.22 2.07 -2.62
CA ARG A 15 3.38 0.91 -1.73
C ARG A 15 3.75 1.35 -0.32
N GLU A 16 4.69 2.28 -0.19
CA GLU A 16 5.13 2.82 1.09
C GLU A 16 3.98 3.53 1.82
N ALA A 17 3.20 4.36 1.14
CA ALA A 17 2.02 5.00 1.73
C ALA A 17 0.99 3.96 2.25
N VAL A 18 0.81 2.83 1.55
CA VAL A 18 -0.04 1.72 2.01
C VAL A 18 0.53 1.03 3.25
N HIS A 19 1.84 0.83 3.30
CA HIS A 19 2.50 0.32 4.50
C HIS A 19 2.34 1.26 5.69
N GLN A 20 2.40 2.57 5.46
CA GLN A 20 2.15 3.63 6.45
C GLN A 20 0.67 3.79 6.84
N GLY A 21 -0.26 3.11 6.17
CA GLY A 21 -1.67 3.04 6.58
C GLY A 21 -2.70 3.54 5.56
N ALA A 22 -2.29 3.97 4.37
CA ALA A 22 -3.23 4.30 3.31
C ALA A 22 -4.02 3.05 2.88
N GLY A 23 -5.35 3.10 3.02
CA GLY A 23 -6.24 1.99 2.67
C GLY A 23 -7.21 2.30 1.54
N ARG A 24 -7.29 3.57 1.13
CA ARG A 24 -8.23 4.06 0.11
C ARG A 24 -7.53 5.04 -0.82
N MET A 25 -8.07 5.23 -2.03
CA MET A 25 -7.54 6.25 -2.95
C MET A 25 -7.59 7.67 -2.38
N ARG A 26 -8.54 7.98 -1.49
CA ARG A 26 -8.59 9.28 -0.82
C ARG A 26 -7.34 9.52 0.03
N ASP A 27 -6.83 8.47 0.68
CA ASP A 27 -5.66 8.56 1.54
C ASP A 27 -4.41 8.79 0.68
N LEU A 28 -4.28 8.05 -0.43
CA LEU A 28 -3.19 8.26 -1.39
C LEU A 28 -3.24 9.65 -2.03
N LYS A 29 -4.44 10.16 -2.36
CA LYS A 29 -4.61 11.53 -2.84
C LYS A 29 -4.12 12.54 -1.80
N ALA A 30 -4.53 12.41 -0.54
CA ALA A 30 -4.12 13.31 0.53
C ALA A 30 -2.61 13.27 0.81
N SER A 31 -1.99 12.08 0.76
CA SER A 31 -0.57 11.92 1.09
C SER A 31 0.38 12.19 -0.07
N LEU A 32 0.00 11.85 -1.31
CA LEU A 32 0.89 11.87 -2.49
C LEU A 32 0.40 12.80 -3.61
N GLY A 33 -0.81 13.36 -3.50
CA GLY A 33 -1.40 14.22 -4.53
C GLY A 33 -1.85 13.49 -5.80
N VAL A 34 -1.81 12.15 -5.82
CA VAL A 34 -2.26 11.36 -6.98
C VAL A 34 -3.72 11.69 -7.30
N THR A 35 -4.07 11.72 -8.59
CA THR A 35 -5.41 12.08 -9.10
C THR A 35 -5.86 13.53 -8.88
N GLU A 36 -5.02 14.43 -8.35
CA GLU A 36 -5.40 15.84 -8.16
C GLU A 36 -5.40 16.68 -9.44
N GLN A 37 -4.56 16.32 -10.43
CA GLN A 37 -4.42 17.09 -11.66
C GLN A 37 -5.22 16.46 -12.81
N CYS A 38 -4.62 15.58 -13.62
CA CYS A 38 -5.26 15.06 -14.83
C CYS A 38 -6.07 13.77 -14.61
N GLY A 39 -5.89 13.09 -13.47
CA GLY A 39 -6.61 11.85 -13.14
C GLY A 39 -6.19 10.59 -13.92
N LEU A 40 -5.32 10.68 -14.93
CA LEU A 40 -4.95 9.54 -15.80
C LEU A 40 -4.31 8.36 -15.03
N CYS A 41 -3.66 8.64 -13.90
CA CYS A 41 -3.05 7.62 -13.06
C CYS A 41 -4.06 6.84 -12.20
N ALA A 42 -5.35 7.20 -12.19
CA ALA A 42 -6.31 6.70 -11.20
C ALA A 42 -6.47 5.18 -11.21
N CYS A 43 -6.65 4.56 -12.38
CA CYS A 43 -6.79 3.11 -12.49
C CYS A 43 -5.52 2.39 -12.00
N HIS A 44 -4.37 2.82 -12.49
CA HIS A 44 -3.10 2.18 -12.14
C HIS A 44 -2.71 2.37 -10.67
N ALA A 45 -2.95 3.56 -10.10
CA ALA A 45 -2.76 3.80 -8.67
C ALA A 45 -3.67 2.92 -7.81
N LYS A 46 -4.92 2.70 -8.24
CA LYS A 46 -5.85 1.79 -7.57
C LYS A 46 -5.41 0.33 -7.64
N GLU A 47 -4.92 -0.13 -8.79
CA GLU A 47 -4.37 -1.48 -8.94
C GLU A 47 -3.22 -1.71 -7.97
N VAL A 48 -2.27 -0.77 -7.88
CA VAL A 48 -1.13 -0.85 -6.96
C VAL A 48 -1.60 -0.86 -5.50
N LEU A 49 -2.58 -0.02 -5.14
CA LEU A 49 -3.19 -0.01 -3.81
C LEU A 49 -3.78 -1.39 -3.46
N ASP A 50 -4.67 -1.90 -4.32
CA ASP A 50 -5.39 -3.15 -4.08
C ASP A 50 -4.42 -4.34 -4.00
N GLN A 51 -3.44 -4.42 -4.91
CA GLN A 51 -2.39 -5.45 -4.88
C GLN A 51 -1.56 -5.39 -3.59
N THR A 52 -1.20 -4.18 -3.14
CA THR A 52 -0.38 -4.02 -1.93
C THR A 52 -1.16 -4.38 -0.66
N LEU A 53 -2.45 -4.05 -0.60
CA LEU A 53 -3.31 -4.44 0.52
C LEU A 53 -3.50 -5.96 0.59
N LEU A 54 -3.67 -6.62 -0.56
CA LEU A 54 -3.72 -8.09 -0.64
C LEU A 54 -2.40 -8.74 -0.21
N GLN A 55 -1.25 -8.19 -0.61
CA GLN A 55 0.05 -8.70 -0.17
C GLN A 55 0.26 -8.48 1.34
N LYS A 56 -0.13 -7.32 1.87
CA LYS A 56 -0.03 -6.99 3.29
C LYS A 56 -0.83 -7.97 4.16
N SER A 57 -2.04 -8.37 3.72
CA SER A 57 -2.84 -9.35 4.45
C SER A 57 -2.25 -10.76 4.41
N GLN A 58 -1.67 -11.19 3.28
CA GLN A 58 -1.01 -12.50 3.18
C GLN A 58 0.22 -12.60 4.09
N VAL A 59 1.05 -11.56 4.16
CA VAL A 59 2.23 -11.54 5.05
C VAL A 59 1.81 -11.51 6.53
N GLN A 60 0.79 -10.71 6.87
CA GLN A 60 0.27 -10.65 8.24
C GLN A 60 -0.27 -12.00 8.73
N ASN A 61 -0.90 -12.78 7.85
CA ASN A 61 -1.40 -14.11 8.19
C ASN A 61 -0.26 -15.10 8.52
N PHE A 62 0.86 -15.04 7.80
CA PHE A 62 2.00 -15.93 8.03
C PHE A 62 2.76 -15.58 9.32
N VAL A 63 2.95 -14.27 9.58
CA VAL A 63 3.65 -13.80 10.80
C VAL A 63 2.82 -14.05 12.06
N SER A 64 1.49 -13.90 11.99
CA SER A 64 0.62 -14.15 13.15
C SER A 64 0.58 -15.62 13.59
N GLN A 65 0.91 -16.56 12.70
CA GLN A 65 0.99 -18.00 13.03
C GLN A 65 2.37 -18.44 13.56
N SER A 66 3.42 -17.64 13.40
CA SER A 66 4.78 -17.99 13.85
C SER A 66 5.13 -17.46 15.25
N ALA A 67 4.27 -16.66 15.88
CA ALA A 67 4.54 -16.09 17.20
C ALA A 67 4.19 -17.04 18.38
N CYS A 68 3.57 -18.21 18.12
CA CYS A 68 3.27 -19.20 19.16
C CYS A 68 4.37 -20.27 19.26
N MET A 69 5.57 -19.88 19.70
CA MET A 69 6.53 -20.84 20.26
C MET A 69 7.55 -20.15 21.16
N CYS A 70 7.09 -19.72 22.35
CA CYS A 70 7.95 -19.58 23.53
C CYS A 70 7.20 -19.46 24.89
N GLU A 71 5.99 -20.02 25.04
CA GLU A 71 5.53 -20.38 26.40
C GLU A 71 6.03 -21.78 26.74
N THR A 72 7.27 -21.76 27.21
CA THR A 72 8.08 -22.84 27.73
C THR A 72 7.38 -23.58 28.86
N ALA A 73 7.37 -24.91 28.74
CA ALA A 73 7.24 -25.85 29.84
C ALA A 73 8.25 -25.55 30.95
N ILE A 74 7.77 -25.37 32.18
CA ILE A 74 8.30 -25.85 33.47
C ILE A 74 7.17 -25.71 34.48
#